data_AF-A0A453MB91-F1
#
_entry.id   AF-A0A453MB91-F1
#
_cell.length_a   1.000
_cell.length_b   1.000
_cell.length_c   1.000
_cell.angle_alpha   90.00
_cell.angle_beta   90.00
_cell.angle_gamma   90.00
#
_symmetry.space_group_name_H-M   'P 1'
#
loop_
_entity.id
_entity.type
_entity.pdbx_description
1 polymer ?
#
loop_
_entity_poly.entity_id
_entity_poly.type
_entity_poly.pdbx_seq_one_letter_code
_entity_poly.pdbx_strand_id
1 'polypeptide(L)'
;KTHVIHWVRLDCYNSIHKAYEDGKNRLEALLSRLHSSNVPTLSAGSIKLNVGQFGSALQKSTMSSKDYKKSVVQAKEHILAGDIFQVVLSQRFERRTFADPFEVYRALRIVNPSPYMAYLQARGCILVASSPEILTRVAK
;
A
#
# COMPACT_ATOMS: atom_id res chain seq x y z
N LYS A 1 -13.86 4.39 20.20
CA LYS A 1 -15.24 4.36 19.68
C LYS A 1 -15.19 4.03 18.20
N THR A 2 -15.77 2.92 17.77
CA THR A 2 -15.84 2.51 16.36
C THR A 2 -17.15 2.98 15.78
N HIS A 3 -17.13 3.55 14.57
CA HIS A 3 -18.33 3.92 13.82
C HIS A 3 -18.40 3.05 12.57
N VAL A 4 -19.57 2.48 12.27
CA VAL A 4 -19.78 1.64 11.08
C VAL A 4 -20.66 2.42 10.12
N ILE A 5 -20.19 2.59 8.89
CA ILE A 5 -20.89 3.31 7.83
C ILE A 5 -21.03 2.36 6.65
N HIS A 6 -22.25 2.17 6.16
CA HIS A 6 -22.54 1.39 4.97
C HIS A 6 -23.19 2.29 3.91
N TRP A 7 -22.47 2.52 2.81
CA TRP A 7 -22.98 3.31 1.68
C TRP A 7 -23.80 2.43 0.74
N VAL A 8 -25.02 2.87 0.42
CA VAL A 8 -25.92 2.18 -0.50
C VAL A 8 -25.97 2.94 -1.83
N ARG A 9 -25.74 2.21 -2.92
CA ARG A 9 -25.88 2.71 -4.28
C ARG A 9 -27.32 2.53 -4.75
N LEU A 10 -28.06 3.64 -4.85
CA LEU A 10 -29.50 3.62 -5.17
C LEU A 10 -29.78 3.15 -6.59
N ASP A 11 -28.84 3.35 -7.51
CA ASP A 11 -28.92 2.97 -8.93
C ASP A 11 -28.92 1.44 -9.14
N CYS A 12 -28.58 0.66 -8.12
CA CYS A 12 -28.61 -0.81 -8.17
C CYS A 12 -29.97 -1.41 -7.75
N TYR A 13 -30.99 -0.60 -7.44
CA TYR A 13 -32.27 -1.07 -6.92
C TYR A 13 -33.47 -0.49 -7.65
N ASN A 14 -34.52 -1.30 -7.79
CA ASN A 14 -35.77 -0.89 -8.43
C ASN A 14 -36.66 0.00 -7.53
N SER A 15 -36.30 0.22 -6.27
CA SER A 15 -37.05 1.08 -5.34
C SER A 15 -36.18 1.52 -4.16
N ILE A 16 -36.41 2.73 -3.64
CA ILE A 16 -35.71 3.28 -2.47
C ILE A 16 -35.91 2.41 -1.22
N HIS A 17 -37.13 1.92 -0.99
CA HIS A 17 -37.43 1.06 0.17
C HIS A 17 -36.58 -0.22 0.17
N LYS A 18 -36.45 -0.91 -0.98
CA LYS A 18 -35.57 -2.08 -1.09
C LYS A 18 -34.10 -1.76 -0.84
N ALA A 19 -33.63 -0.61 -1.34
CA ALA A 19 -32.25 -0.17 -1.11
C ALA A 19 -31.99 0.10 0.37
N TYR A 20 -32.94 0.72 1.07
CA TYR A 20 -32.86 0.98 2.51
C TYR A 20 -32.83 -0.30 3.34
N GLU A 21 -33.76 -1.23 3.08
CA GLU A 21 -33.83 -2.51 3.80
C GLU A 21 -32.58 -3.37 3.55
N ASP A 22 -32.08 -3.48 2.31
CA ASP A 22 -30.83 -4.19 2.02
C ASP A 22 -29.63 -3.55 2.72
N GLY A 23 -29.54 -2.21 2.68
CA GLY A 23 -28.49 -1.47 3.37
C GLY A 23 -28.48 -1.71 4.88
N LYS A 24 -29.66 -1.72 5.51
CA LYS A 24 -29.83 -2.04 6.93
C LYS A 24 -29.37 -3.47 7.23
N ASN A 25 -29.78 -4.44 6.42
CA ASN A 25 -29.37 -5.84 6.59
C ASN A 25 -27.86 -6.02 6.46
N ARG A 26 -27.21 -5.35 5.49
CA ARG A 26 -25.75 -5.37 5.33
C ARG A 26 -25.02 -4.71 6.50
N LEU A 27 -25.57 -3.62 7.03
CA LEU A 27 -25.04 -2.96 8.22
C LEU A 27 -25.10 -3.89 9.44
N GLU A 28 -26.23 -4.55 9.68
CA GLU A 28 -26.39 -5.53 10.76
C GLU A 28 -25.44 -6.73 10.60
N ALA A 29 -25.24 -7.22 9.37
CA ALA A 29 -24.28 -8.28 9.10
C ALA A 29 -22.83 -7.83 9.40
N LEU A 30 -22.47 -6.58 9.07
CA LEU A 30 -21.16 -6.01 9.42
C LEU A 30 -20.99 -5.86 10.93
N LEU A 31 -22.02 -5.36 11.63
CA LEU A 31 -22.01 -5.23 13.09
C LEU A 31 -21.85 -6.60 13.77
N SER A 32 -22.58 -7.60 13.31
CA SER A 32 -22.50 -8.97 13.82
C SER A 32 -21.08 -9.54 13.71
N ARG A 33 -20.39 -9.28 12.59
CA ARG A 33 -18.99 -9.69 12.40
C ARG A 33 -18.03 -8.98 13.35
N LEU A 34 -18.25 -7.69 13.62
CA LEU A 34 -17.42 -6.92 14.56
C LEU A 34 -17.64 -7.34 16.02
N HIS A 35 -18.85 -7.74 16.38
CA HIS A 35 -19.19 -8.24 17.72
C HIS A 35 -18.80 -9.70 17.94
N SER A 36 -18.61 -10.48 16.87
CA SER A 36 -18.24 -11.88 16.98
C SER A 36 -16.89 -12.05 17.69
N SER A 37 -16.85 -12.93 18.70
CA SER A 37 -15.64 -13.22 19.48
C SER A 37 -14.61 -14.07 18.71
N ASN A 38 -14.95 -14.51 17.49
CA ASN A 38 -14.06 -15.27 16.59
C ASN A 38 -13.10 -14.33 15.84
N VAL A 39 -12.45 -13.42 16.56
CA VAL A 39 -11.38 -12.62 15.99
C VAL A 39 -10.14 -13.51 15.94
N PRO A 40 -9.51 -13.72 14.76
CA PRO A 40 -8.27 -14.47 14.70
C PRO A 40 -7.23 -13.78 15.58
N THR A 41 -6.71 -14.51 16.57
CA THR A 41 -5.65 -14.02 17.43
C THR A 41 -4.40 -13.82 16.58
N LEU A 42 -4.08 -12.56 16.26
CA LEU A 42 -2.82 -12.23 15.62
C LEU A 42 -1.71 -12.43 16.64
N SER A 43 -0.74 -13.28 16.32
CA SER A 43 0.44 -13.43 17.16
C SER A 43 1.16 -12.08 17.29
N ALA A 44 1.59 -11.76 18.51
CA ALA A 44 2.45 -10.62 18.74
C ALA A 44 3.75 -10.86 17.96
N GLY A 45 4.01 -10.04 16.94
CA GLY A 45 5.27 -10.06 16.22
C GLY A 45 6.32 -9.31 17.04
N SER A 46 7.55 -9.81 17.08
CA SER A 46 8.70 -9.05 17.56
C SER A 46 9.64 -8.79 16.40
N ILE A 47 10.13 -7.55 16.31
CA ILE A 47 11.11 -7.17 15.29
C ILE A 47 12.35 -6.72 16.03
N LYS A 48 13.44 -7.48 15.88
CA LYS A 48 14.77 -7.03 16.29
C LYS A 48 15.29 -6.07 15.21
N LEU A 49 15.08 -4.77 15.42
CA LEU A 49 15.56 -3.75 14.50
C LEU A 49 17.09 -3.69 14.58
N ASN A 50 17.76 -4.24 13.56
CA ASN A 50 19.17 -4.00 13.32
C ASN A 50 19.33 -3.21 12.02
N VAL A 51 19.19 -1.89 12.13
CA VAL A 51 19.25 -0.95 10.99
C VAL A 51 20.61 -0.91 10.28
N GLY A 52 21.67 -1.45 10.90
CA GLY A 52 22.99 -1.55 10.28
C GLY A 52 23.20 -2.83 9.47
N GLN A 53 22.31 -3.82 9.59
CA GLN A 53 22.44 -5.10 8.91
C GLN A 53 21.57 -5.13 7.64
N PHE A 54 22.22 -4.99 6.48
CA PHE A 54 21.56 -5.16 5.20
C PHE A 54 21.21 -6.64 4.97
N GLY A 55 20.02 -6.89 4.43
CA GLY A 55 19.63 -8.22 3.96
C GLY A 55 20.49 -8.68 2.78
N SER A 56 20.29 -9.93 2.37
CA SER A 56 20.90 -10.47 1.14
C SER A 56 20.64 -9.56 -0.07
N ALA A 57 21.65 -9.37 -0.91
CA ALA A 57 21.56 -8.53 -2.10
C ALA A 57 20.38 -8.93 -3.01
N LEU A 58 19.67 -7.92 -3.52
CA LEU A 58 18.56 -8.09 -4.46
C LEU A 58 19.12 -8.44 -5.84
N GLN A 59 18.90 -9.69 -6.28
CA GLN A 59 19.48 -10.22 -7.52
C GLN A 59 18.65 -9.89 -8.77
N LYS A 60 17.34 -9.64 -8.61
CA LYS A 60 16.45 -9.31 -9.73
C LYS A 60 16.18 -7.82 -9.74
N SER A 61 16.67 -7.16 -10.80
CA SER A 61 16.41 -5.76 -11.11
C SER A 61 16.07 -5.62 -12.60
N THR A 62 15.32 -4.58 -12.95
CA THR A 62 15.08 -4.20 -14.35
C THR A 62 16.32 -3.67 -15.05
N MET A 63 17.38 -3.31 -14.33
CA MET A 63 18.63 -2.81 -14.91
C MET A 63 19.85 -3.12 -14.04
N SER A 64 21.03 -3.16 -14.66
CA SER A 64 22.29 -3.33 -13.92
C SER A 64 22.73 -2.01 -13.27
N SER A 65 23.62 -2.09 -12.28
CA SER A 65 24.24 -0.90 -11.67
C SER A 65 25.01 -0.06 -12.72
N LYS A 66 25.65 -0.72 -13.69
CA LYS A 66 26.38 -0.04 -14.76
C LYS A 66 25.43 0.73 -15.67
N ASP A 67 24.30 0.13 -16.04
CA ASP A 67 23.31 0.76 -16.90
C ASP A 67 22.63 1.92 -16.19
N TYR A 68 22.29 1.78 -14.90
CA TYR A 68 21.74 2.89 -14.11
C TYR A 68 22.71 4.08 -14.09
N LYS A 69 24.00 3.84 -13.85
CA LYS A 69 25.03 4.89 -13.88
C LYS A 69 25.14 5.55 -15.26
N LYS A 70 25.04 4.77 -16.34
CA LYS A 70 25.02 5.30 -17.70
C LYS A 70 23.81 6.21 -17.93
N SER A 71 22.62 5.79 -17.51
CA SER A 71 21.40 6.62 -17.59
C SER A 71 21.52 7.93 -16.81
N VAL A 72 22.21 7.92 -15.65
CA VAL A 72 22.50 9.14 -14.88
C VAL A 72 23.43 10.09 -15.65
N VAL A 73 24.48 9.58 -16.31
CA VAL A 73 25.38 10.41 -17.14
C VAL A 73 24.62 11.02 -18.30
N GLN A 74 23.82 10.21 -19.01
CA GLN A 74 23.00 10.69 -20.12
C GLN A 74 21.99 11.77 -19.67
N ALA A 75 21.34 11.59 -18.52
CA ALA A 75 20.46 12.61 -17.95
C ALA A 75 21.19 13.93 -17.69
N LYS A 76 22.45 13.89 -17.23
CA LYS A 76 23.27 15.09 -17.04
C LYS A 76 23.62 15.79 -18.35
N GLU A 77 23.91 15.02 -19.41
CA GLU A 77 24.16 15.59 -20.74
C GLU A 77 22.93 16.34 -21.27
N HIS A 78 21.73 15.77 -21.12
CA HIS A 78 20.47 16.44 -21.47
C HIS A 78 20.22 17.71 -20.63
N ILE A 79 20.59 17.71 -19.35
CA ILE A 79 20.51 18.92 -18.52
C ILE A 79 21.46 20.01 -19.03
N LEU A 80 22.72 19.65 -19.36
CA LEU A 80 23.73 20.58 -19.85
C LEU A 80 23.38 21.14 -21.24
N ALA A 81 22.77 20.33 -22.10
CA ALA A 81 22.27 20.75 -23.40
C ALA A 81 21.05 21.70 -23.30
N GLY A 82 20.41 21.78 -22.12
CA GLY A 82 19.22 22.59 -21.89
C GLY A 82 17.90 21.89 -22.24
N ASP A 83 17.92 20.57 -22.49
CA ASP A 83 16.72 19.80 -22.87
C ASP A 83 15.73 19.67 -21.69
N ILE A 84 16.26 19.48 -20.47
CA ILE A 84 15.48 19.28 -19.25
C ILE A 84 16.16 19.97 -18.06
N PHE A 85 15.37 20.38 -17.06
CA PHE A 85 15.93 20.86 -15.79
C PHE A 85 16.28 19.71 -14.84
N GLN A 86 15.44 18.68 -14.78
CA GLN A 86 15.59 17.52 -13.90
C GLN A 86 14.83 16.31 -14.44
N VAL A 87 15.34 15.11 -14.16
CA VAL A 87 14.62 13.85 -14.31
C VAL A 87 14.83 12.96 -13.09
N VAL A 88 13.78 12.26 -12.67
CA VAL A 88 13.84 11.28 -11.56
C VAL A 88 13.88 9.88 -12.16
N LEU A 89 15.09 9.31 -12.23
CA LEU A 89 15.28 7.93 -12.68
C LEU A 89 14.86 6.94 -11.58
N SER A 90 14.32 5.79 -12.00
CA SER A 90 13.98 4.70 -11.08
C SER A 90 14.29 3.34 -11.68
N GLN A 91 14.39 2.32 -10.82
CA GLN A 91 14.53 0.92 -11.22
C GLN A 91 13.66 0.05 -10.32
N ARG A 92 13.17 -1.07 -10.84
CA ARG A 92 12.36 -2.01 -10.08
C ARG A 92 13.22 -3.17 -9.60
N PHE A 93 13.14 -3.46 -8.30
CA PHE A 93 13.69 -4.66 -7.70
C PHE A 93 12.59 -5.66 -7.38
N GLU A 94 12.95 -6.94 -7.44
CA GLU A 94 12.02 -8.04 -7.18
C GLU A 94 12.65 -9.10 -6.29
N ARG A 95 11.84 -9.68 -5.40
CA ARG A 95 12.23 -10.81 -4.56
C ARG A 95 11.04 -11.74 -4.36
N ARG A 96 11.27 -13.04 -4.45
CA ARG A 96 10.28 -14.05 -4.03
C ARG A 96 10.30 -14.16 -2.51
N THR A 97 9.13 -14.17 -1.90
CA THR A 97 8.94 -14.32 -0.46
C THR A 97 7.73 -15.21 -0.19
N PHE A 98 7.77 -15.90 0.94
CA PHE A 98 6.64 -16.68 1.48
C PHE A 98 5.97 -15.97 2.67
N ALA A 99 6.45 -14.77 3.03
CA ALA A 99 5.83 -13.97 4.07
C ALA A 99 4.41 -13.58 3.65
N ASP A 100 3.48 -13.65 4.60
CA ASP A 100 2.14 -13.13 4.39
C ASP A 100 2.23 -11.61 4.12
N PRO A 101 1.54 -11.08 3.09
CA PRO A 101 1.58 -9.66 2.76
C PRO A 101 1.16 -8.75 3.92
N PHE A 102 0.27 -9.21 4.81
CA PHE A 102 -0.11 -8.47 6.00
C PHE A 102 1.03 -8.38 7.02
N GLU A 103 1.87 -9.41 7.13
CA GLU A 103 3.08 -9.36 7.97
C GLU A 103 4.09 -8.34 7.42
N VAL A 104 4.21 -8.20 6.09
CA VAL A 104 5.02 -7.15 5.47
C VAL A 104 4.50 -5.76 5.84
N TYR A 105 3.18 -5.56 5.78
CA TYR A 105 2.55 -4.30 6.20
C TYR A 105 2.78 -3.99 7.69
N ARG A 106 2.59 -4.98 8.58
CA ARG A 106 2.84 -4.85 10.02
C ARG A 106 4.29 -4.49 10.30
N ALA A 107 5.24 -5.14 9.64
CA ALA A 107 6.66 -4.85 9.78
C ALA A 107 7.01 -3.45 9.28
N LEU A 108 6.48 -3.04 8.13
CA LEU A 108 6.72 -1.71 7.57
C LEU A 108 6.19 -0.59 8.47
N ARG A 109 5.06 -0.81 9.16
CA ARG A 109 4.49 0.14 10.14
C ARG A 109 5.40 0.39 11.35
N ILE A 110 6.27 -0.57 11.69
CA ILE A 110 7.24 -0.46 12.77
C ILE A 110 8.55 0.14 12.27
N VAL A 111 9.05 -0.34 11.13
CA VAL A 111 10.36 0.05 10.58
C VAL A 111 10.34 1.46 9.98
N ASN A 112 9.29 1.81 9.25
CA ASN A 112 9.15 3.10 8.58
C ASN A 112 7.72 3.62 8.75
N PRO A 113 7.33 4.08 9.94
CA PRO A 113 6.02 4.67 10.15
C PRO A 113 5.89 5.97 9.34
N SER A 114 4.94 6.00 8.41
CA SER A 114 4.66 7.18 7.58
C SER A 114 3.23 7.68 7.73
N PRO A 115 2.94 8.96 7.43
CA PRO A 115 1.58 9.51 7.45
C PRO A 115 0.61 8.79 6.50
N TYR A 116 1.10 8.19 5.41
CA TYR A 116 0.29 7.49 4.42
C TYR A 116 0.67 6.01 4.33
N MET A 117 0.03 5.20 5.16
CA MET A 117 0.15 3.73 5.17
C MET A 117 -1.02 3.11 4.40
N ALA A 118 -0.76 2.11 3.56
CA ALA A 118 -1.81 1.40 2.83
C ALA A 118 -1.58 -0.11 2.81
N TYR A 119 -2.68 -0.84 3.00
CA TYR A 119 -2.81 -2.27 2.72
C TYR A 119 -4.04 -2.46 1.85
N LEU A 120 -3.83 -2.72 0.56
CA LEU A 120 -4.92 -2.85 -0.42
C LEU A 120 -4.84 -4.21 -1.10
N GLN A 121 -5.88 -5.02 -0.91
CA GLN A 121 -6.07 -6.26 -1.66
C GLN A 121 -6.84 -5.94 -2.94
N ALA A 122 -6.17 -6.06 -4.08
CA ALA A 122 -6.76 -5.87 -5.40
C ALA A 122 -6.80 -7.20 -6.16
N ARG A 123 -7.59 -7.25 -7.24
CA ARG A 123 -7.64 -8.45 -8.07
C ARG A 123 -6.25 -8.70 -8.69
N GLY A 124 -5.62 -9.81 -8.32
CA GLY A 124 -4.34 -10.25 -8.86
C GLY A 124 -3.10 -9.70 -8.15
N CYS A 125 -3.23 -8.80 -7.15
CA CYS A 125 -2.10 -8.32 -6.38
C CYS A 125 -2.50 -7.73 -5.02
N ILE A 126 -1.52 -7.60 -4.12
CA ILE A 126 -1.68 -6.90 -2.86
C ILE A 126 -0.65 -5.77 -2.83
N LEU A 127 -1.12 -4.55 -2.59
CA LEU A 127 -0.28 -3.37 -2.43
C LEU A 127 -0.04 -3.11 -0.94
N VAL A 128 1.22 -3.03 -0.56
CA VAL A 128 1.70 -2.61 0.76
C VAL A 128 2.53 -1.36 0.57
N ALA A 129 2.18 -0.26 1.24
CA ALA A 129 2.88 1.01 1.09
C ALA A 129 3.02 1.76 2.43
N SER A 130 4.12 2.52 2.53
CA SER A 130 4.40 3.49 3.58
C SER A 130 5.02 4.73 2.91
N SER A 131 4.17 5.66 2.48
CA SER A 131 4.61 6.87 1.78
C SER A 131 4.75 8.04 2.75
N PRO A 132 5.91 8.71 2.79
CA PRO A 132 6.09 9.92 3.58
C PRO A 132 5.43 11.16 2.93
N GLU A 133 5.12 11.09 1.63
CA GLU A 133 4.71 12.23 0.83
C GLU A 133 3.32 12.01 0.21
N ILE A 134 2.55 13.09 0.10
CA ILE A 134 1.24 13.14 -0.55
C ILE A 134 1.36 13.88 -1.87
N LEU A 135 0.71 13.36 -2.91
CA LEU A 135 0.64 14.06 -4.19
C LEU A 135 -0.23 15.31 -4.12
N THR A 136 -1.45 15.19 -3.60
CA THR A 136 -2.36 16.32 -3.40
C THR A 136 -3.40 16.01 -2.32
N ARG A 137 -3.94 17.05 -1.69
CA ARG A 137 -5.04 16.96 -0.73
C ARG A 137 -6.08 17.99 -1.11
N VAL A 138 -7.30 17.53 -1.39
CA VAL A 138 -8.46 18.39 -1.62
C VAL A 138 -9.34 18.32 -0.39
N ALA A 139 -9.49 19.43 0.31
CA ALA A 139 -10.51 19.60 1.33
C ALA A 139 -11.74 20.23 0.68
N LYS A 140 -12.93 19.71 1.04
CA LYS A 140 -14.21 20.35 0.70
C LYS A 140 -14.50 21.48 1.65
#